data_AF-A0A8R1EAN3-F1
#
_entry.id   AF-A0A8R1EAN3-F1
#
_cell.length_a   1.000
_cell.length_b   1.000
_cell.length_c   1.000
_cell.angle_alpha   90.00
_cell.angle_beta   90.00
_cell.angle_gamma   90.00
#
_symmetry.space_group_name_H-M   'P 1'
#
loop_
_entity.id
_entity.type
_entity.pdbx_description
1 polymer ?
#
loop_
_entity_poly.entity_id
_entity_poly.type
_entity_poly.pdbx_seq_one_letter_code
_entity_poly.pdbx_strand_id
1 'polypeptide(L)'
;MTSLNKSIRSGDNPDITEERQKSTFDTHAMAAVIYGSSKIAQRRREISAATAQIPELADVKPLPFMTRDEKVEESIRKIAVLTKHQPHLINPSDSHEYLHLHKRDVSQPTSCIHALSFL
;
A
#
# COMPACT_ATOMS: atom_id res chain seq x y z
N MET A 1 -20.51 14.72 -7.23
CA MET A 1 -19.41 14.97 -8.18
C MET A 1 -18.17 14.25 -7.65
N THR A 2 -17.59 13.33 -8.42
CA THR A 2 -16.39 12.59 -8.00
C THR A 2 -15.17 13.49 -8.21
N SER A 3 -14.42 13.81 -7.15
CA SER A 3 -13.19 14.61 -7.26
C SER A 3 -12.18 13.98 -8.23
N LEU A 4 -11.33 14.80 -8.85
CA LEU A 4 -10.20 14.35 -9.67
C LEU A 4 -9.15 13.63 -8.81
N ASN A 5 -8.97 14.09 -7.57
CA ASN A 5 -8.16 13.37 -6.59
C ASN A 5 -8.99 12.25 -5.93
N LYS A 6 -8.57 11.00 -6.16
CA LYS A 6 -9.28 9.79 -5.70
C LYS A 6 -8.92 9.38 -4.27
N SER A 7 -8.04 10.14 -3.61
CA SER A 7 -7.55 9.88 -2.25
C SER A 7 -8.30 10.70 -1.19
N ILE A 8 -9.23 11.57 -1.57
CA ILE A 8 -10.10 12.30 -0.64
C ILE A 8 -11.09 11.33 0.03
N ARG A 9 -11.18 11.35 1.35
CA ARG A 9 -12.11 10.56 2.15
C ARG A 9 -12.93 11.44 3.11
N SER A 10 -14.09 10.94 3.52
CA SER A 10 -14.88 11.58 4.57
C SER A 10 -14.14 11.50 5.91
N GLY A 11 -14.05 12.62 6.63
CA GLY A 11 -13.32 12.72 7.90
C GLY A 11 -11.83 13.04 7.76
N ASP A 12 -11.33 13.28 6.54
CA ASP A 12 -9.97 13.80 6.35
C ASP A 12 -9.81 15.19 6.98
N ASN A 13 -8.59 15.54 7.36
CA ASN A 13 -8.27 16.89 7.81
C ASN A 13 -8.68 17.92 6.71
N PRO A 14 -9.44 18.97 7.04
CA PRO A 14 -9.90 19.97 6.07
C PRO A 14 -8.75 20.62 5.30
N ASP A 15 -7.61 20.90 5.93
CA ASP A 15 -6.45 21.54 5.28
C ASP A 15 -5.90 20.66 4.15
N ILE A 16 -5.79 19.35 4.39
CA ILE A 16 -5.33 18.38 3.38
C ILE A 16 -6.40 18.21 2.29
N THR A 17 -7.67 18.26 2.68
CA THR A 17 -8.78 18.13 1.74
C THR A 17 -8.83 19.30 0.78
N GLU A 18 -8.60 20.52 1.26
CA GLU A 18 -8.54 21.73 0.43
C GLU A 18 -7.44 21.62 -0.63
N GLU A 19 -6.24 21.17 -0.24
CA GLU A 19 -5.14 20.97 -1.19
C GLU A 19 -5.44 19.89 -2.23
N ARG A 20 -6.10 18.80 -1.83
CA ARG A 20 -6.50 17.73 -2.78
C ARG A 20 -7.61 18.16 -3.73
N GLN A 21 -8.49 19.07 -3.33
CA GLN A 21 -9.56 19.61 -4.17
C GLN A 21 -9.01 20.50 -5.29
N LYS A 22 -7.85 21.14 -5.09
CA LYS A 22 -7.16 21.96 -6.10
C LYS A 22 -6.53 21.13 -7.23
N SER A 23 -6.60 19.80 -7.18
CA SER A 23 -6.04 18.92 -8.21
C SER A 23 -6.61 19.18 -9.60
N THR A 24 -5.74 19.35 -10.59
CA THR A 24 -6.10 19.59 -12.00
C THR A 24 -6.10 18.32 -12.86
N PHE A 25 -5.72 17.18 -12.30
CA PHE A 25 -5.60 15.91 -13.02
C PHE A 25 -6.19 14.74 -12.22
N ASP A 26 -6.54 13.68 -12.94
CA ASP A 26 -6.98 12.42 -12.32
C ASP A 26 -5.78 11.66 -11.75
N THR A 27 -5.76 11.50 -10.43
CA THR A 27 -4.74 10.73 -9.70
C THR A 27 -4.62 9.27 -10.15
N HIS A 28 -5.71 8.64 -10.59
CA HIS A 28 -5.64 7.26 -11.12
C HIS A 28 -4.99 7.20 -12.49
N ALA A 29 -5.25 8.20 -13.35
CA ALA A 29 -4.57 8.33 -14.62
C ALA A 29 -3.07 8.61 -14.41
N MET A 30 -2.72 9.48 -13.45
CA MET A 30 -1.33 9.72 -13.07
C MET A 30 -0.65 8.44 -12.54
N ALA A 31 -1.33 7.66 -11.69
CA ALA A 31 -0.79 6.40 -11.20
C ALA A 31 -0.54 5.39 -12.35
N ALA A 32 -1.37 5.39 -13.39
CA ALA A 32 -1.15 4.58 -14.58
C ALA A 32 0.13 4.99 -15.32
N VAL A 33 0.43 6.30 -15.41
CA VAL A 33 1.69 6.82 -15.97
C VAL A 33 2.88 6.41 -15.11
N ILE A 34 2.80 6.57 -13.79
CA ILE A 34 3.89 6.23 -12.85
C ILE A 34 4.26 4.74 -12.91
N TYR A 35 3.25 3.86 -12.93
CA TYR A 35 3.46 2.42 -12.93
C TYR A 35 3.52 1.80 -14.33
N GLY A 36 3.49 2.63 -15.38
CA GLY A 36 3.57 2.22 -16.78
C GLY A 36 2.33 1.49 -17.32
N SER A 37 1.29 1.30 -16.51
CA SER A 37 0.04 0.65 -16.93
C SER A 37 -1.11 0.95 -15.96
N SER A 38 -2.29 1.22 -16.53
CA SER A 38 -3.53 1.36 -15.75
C SER A 38 -3.91 0.06 -15.03
N LYS A 39 -3.69 -1.09 -15.67
CA LYS A 39 -3.94 -2.42 -15.08
C LYS A 39 -3.07 -2.66 -13.85
N ILE A 40 -1.77 -2.35 -13.93
CA ILE A 40 -0.85 -2.50 -12.80
C ILE A 40 -1.25 -1.54 -11.67
N ALA A 41 -1.54 -0.28 -11.99
CA ALA A 41 -1.96 0.70 -10.99
C ALA A 41 -3.25 0.29 -10.26
N GLN A 42 -4.24 -0.23 -10.99
CA GLN A 42 -5.47 -0.77 -10.41
C GLN A 42 -5.17 -1.99 -9.54
N ARG A 43 -4.38 -2.94 -10.04
CA ARG A 43 -4.07 -4.17 -9.33
C ARG A 43 -3.36 -3.92 -8.00
N ARG A 44 -2.48 -2.92 -7.94
CA ARG A 44 -1.84 -2.47 -6.69
C ARG A 44 -2.85 -2.00 -5.66
N ARG A 45 -3.91 -1.29 -6.07
CA ARG A 45 -4.99 -0.86 -5.16
C ARG A 45 -5.81 -2.05 -4.67
N GLU A 46 -6.11 -3.00 -5.55
CA GLU A 46 -6.86 -4.23 -5.20
C GLU A 46 -6.08 -5.10 -4.20
N ILE A 47 -4.80 -5.38 -4.47
CA ILE A 47 -3.91 -6.07 -3.54
C ILE A 47 -3.88 -5.30 -2.22
N SER A 48 -3.78 -3.97 -2.30
CA SER A 48 -3.68 -3.16 -1.09
C SER A 48 -4.95 -3.19 -0.24
N ALA A 49 -6.12 -3.22 -0.87
CA ALA A 49 -7.40 -3.37 -0.21
C ALA A 49 -7.58 -4.79 0.36
N ALA A 50 -7.14 -5.81 -0.37
CA ALA A 50 -7.23 -7.20 0.06
C ALA A 50 -6.36 -7.49 1.29
N THR A 51 -5.10 -7.02 1.33
CA THR A 51 -4.25 -7.25 2.51
C THR A 51 -4.70 -6.45 3.72
N ALA A 52 -5.37 -5.30 3.53
CA ALA A 52 -5.96 -4.53 4.63
C ALA A 52 -7.09 -5.28 5.35
N GLN A 53 -7.69 -6.30 4.70
CA GLN A 53 -8.68 -7.19 5.33
C GLN A 53 -8.04 -8.33 6.14
N ILE A 54 -6.72 -8.48 6.12
CA ILE A 54 -5.99 -9.51 6.87
C ILE A 54 -5.32 -8.84 8.08
N PRO A 55 -5.96 -8.83 9.27
CA PRO A 55 -5.44 -8.12 10.44
C PRO A 55 -4.10 -8.70 10.92
N GLU A 56 -3.85 -9.98 10.64
CA GLU A 56 -2.57 -10.63 10.94
C GLU A 56 -1.38 -10.00 10.17
N LEU A 57 -1.60 -9.29 9.05
CA LEU A 57 -0.52 -8.60 8.33
C LEU A 57 -0.24 -7.19 8.87
N ALA A 58 -1.10 -6.66 9.75
CA ALA A 58 -0.86 -5.38 10.41
C ALA A 58 0.36 -5.45 11.34
N ASP A 59 1.04 -4.31 11.50
CA ASP A 59 2.11 -4.17 12.49
C ASP A 59 1.53 -4.30 13.90
N VAL A 60 2.13 -5.14 14.76
CA VAL A 60 1.72 -5.27 16.17
C VAL A 60 1.88 -3.95 16.93
N LYS A 61 2.94 -3.20 16.62
CA LYS A 61 3.20 -1.84 17.10
C LYS A 61 4.02 -1.09 16.05
N PRO A 62 4.05 0.24 16.07
CA PRO A 62 4.89 1.01 15.14
C PRO A 62 6.34 0.52 15.16
N LEU A 63 6.91 0.23 13.98
CA LEU A 63 8.29 -0.25 13.83
C LEU A 63 9.36 0.59 14.57
N PRO A 64 9.23 1.92 14.72
CA PRO A 64 10.18 2.70 15.52
C PRO A 64 10.25 2.29 17.00
N PHE A 65 9.21 1.65 17.54
CA PHE A 65 9.13 1.17 18.92
C PHE A 65 9.57 -0.29 19.07
N MET A 66 10.08 -0.89 17.99
CA MET A 66 10.67 -2.22 17.99
C MET A 66 12.19 -2.12 18.01
N THR A 67 12.81 -2.92 18.89
CA THR A 67 14.22 -3.28 18.83
C THR A 67 14.52 -4.02 17.53
N ARG A 68 15.81 -4.22 17.24
CA ARG A 68 16.23 -4.96 16.05
C ARG A 68 15.67 -6.38 16.04
N ASP A 69 15.70 -7.08 17.18
CA ASP A 69 15.29 -8.48 17.26
C ASP A 69 13.76 -8.60 17.18
N GLU A 70 13.02 -7.68 17.82
CA GLU A 70 11.56 -7.58 17.64
C GLU A 70 11.17 -7.35 16.17
N LYS A 71 11.95 -6.56 15.40
CA LYS A 71 11.69 -6.38 13.95
C LYS A 71 11.92 -7.66 13.17
N VAL A 72 12.92 -8.46 13.54
CA VAL A 72 13.19 -9.75 12.89
C VAL A 72 12.05 -10.72 13.18
N GLU A 73 11.64 -10.84 14.44
CA GLU A 73 10.51 -11.68 14.86
C GLU A 73 9.20 -11.27 14.17
N GLU A 74 8.91 -9.96 14.13
CA GLU A 74 7.73 -9.44 13.44
C GLU A 74 7.79 -9.72 11.93
N SER A 75 8.96 -9.57 11.30
CA SER A 75 9.14 -9.88 9.88
C SER A 75 8.90 -11.36 9.60
N ILE A 76 9.41 -12.27 10.44
CA ILE A 76 9.20 -13.71 10.32
C ILE A 76 7.70 -14.04 10.45
N ARG A 77 7.03 -13.46 11.45
CA ARG A 77 5.60 -13.63 11.68
C ARG A 77 4.79 -13.22 10.44
N LYS A 78 5.08 -12.05 9.88
CA LYS A 78 4.42 -11.55 8.67
C LYS A 78 4.69 -12.40 7.44
N ILE A 79 5.93 -12.85 7.22
CA ILE A 79 6.26 -13.74 6.10
C ILE A 79 5.48 -15.06 6.20
N ALA A 80 5.33 -15.63 7.39
CA ALA A 80 4.59 -16.87 7.59
C ALA A 80 3.09 -16.70 7.23
N VAL A 81 2.46 -15.62 7.70
CA VAL A 81 1.08 -15.26 7.37
C VAL A 81 0.95 -14.97 5.87
N LEU A 82 1.88 -14.19 5.31
CA LEU A 82 1.87 -13.81 3.91
C LEU A 82 1.95 -15.04 3.00
N THR A 83 2.85 -15.97 3.29
CA THR A 83 3.01 -17.22 2.52
C THR A 83 1.72 -18.03 2.47
N LYS A 84 0.95 -18.05 3.57
CA LYS A 84 -0.36 -18.72 3.63
C LYS A 84 -1.42 -18.03 2.77
N HIS A 85 -1.44 -16.70 2.74
CA HIS A 85 -2.46 -15.93 2.01
C HIS A 85 -2.07 -15.59 0.56
N GLN A 86 -0.78 -15.65 0.21
CA GLN A 86 -0.23 -15.19 -1.07
C GLN A 86 -0.95 -15.76 -2.30
N PRO A 87 -1.26 -17.07 -2.41
CA PRO A 87 -1.93 -17.63 -3.59
C PRO A 87 -3.34 -17.07 -3.84
N HIS A 88 -3.98 -16.54 -2.79
CA HIS A 88 -5.32 -15.93 -2.86
C HIS A 88 -5.26 -14.42 -3.12
N LEU A 89 -4.10 -13.80 -2.89
CA LEU A 89 -3.90 -12.36 -3.02
C LEU A 89 -3.38 -11.98 -4.39
N ILE A 90 -2.46 -12.77 -4.95
CA ILE A 90 -1.72 -12.44 -6.17
C ILE A 90 -1.51 -13.67 -7.06
N ASN A 91 -1.18 -13.43 -8.33
CA ASN A 91 -0.55 -14.45 -9.17
C ASN A 91 0.96 -14.49 -8.88
N PRO A 92 1.52 -15.58 -8.32
CA PRO A 92 2.95 -15.66 -7.99
C PRO A 92 3.88 -15.59 -9.22
N SER A 93 3.37 -15.89 -10.41
CA SER A 93 4.14 -15.82 -11.66
C SER A 93 4.27 -14.38 -12.19
N ASP A 94 3.44 -13.46 -11.70
CA ASP A 94 3.52 -12.04 -12.06
C ASP A 94 4.51 -11.33 -11.13
N SER A 95 5.65 -10.92 -11.69
CA SER A 95 6.70 -10.23 -10.95
C SER A 95 6.24 -8.89 -10.37
N HIS A 96 5.32 -8.17 -11.02
CA HIS A 96 4.82 -6.89 -10.53
C HIS A 96 3.93 -7.06 -9.30
N GLU A 97 3.03 -8.05 -9.32
CA GLU A 97 2.18 -8.35 -8.17
C GLU A 97 3.00 -8.88 -6.99
N TYR A 98 3.92 -9.83 -7.26
CA TYR A 98 4.80 -10.41 -6.25
C TYR A 98 5.64 -9.33 -5.54
N LEU A 99 6.27 -8.44 -6.32
CA LEU A 99 7.10 -7.37 -5.80
C LEU A 99 6.28 -6.35 -4.99
N HIS A 100 5.07 -6.01 -5.44
CA HIS A 100 4.22 -5.06 -4.72
C HIS A 100 3.82 -5.59 -3.34
N LEU A 101 3.44 -6.86 -3.26
CA LEU A 101 3.04 -7.52 -2.01
C LEU A 101 4.19 -7.56 -1.00
N HIS A 102 5.37 -8.05 -1.41
CA HIS A 102 6.52 -8.20 -0.52
C HIS A 102 7.10 -6.86 -0.05
N LYS A 103 7.11 -5.84 -0.93
CA LYS A 103 7.61 -4.50 -0.56
C LYS A 103 6.73 -3.80 0.48
N ARG A 104 5.43 -4.09 0.47
CA ARG A 104 4.48 -3.45 1.38
C ARG A 104 4.58 -4.05 2.79
N ASP A 105 4.53 -5.37 2.87
CA ASP A 105 4.22 -6.07 4.11
C ASP A 105 5.46 -6.66 4.81
N VAL A 106 6.56 -6.89 4.08
CA VAL A 106 7.78 -7.56 4.61
C VAL A 106 8.97 -6.61 4.71
N SER A 107 9.19 -5.73 3.72
CA SER A 107 10.36 -4.84 3.73
C SER A 107 9.99 -3.42 4.14
N GLN A 108 10.17 -3.07 5.41
CA GLN A 108 10.36 -1.66 5.79
C GLN A 108 11.53 -1.47 6.75
N PRO A 109 12.73 -1.19 6.20
CA PRO A 109 13.55 -0.12 6.71
C PRO A 109 13.21 1.17 5.94
N THR A 110 12.96 2.27 6.65
CA THR A 110 13.01 3.67 6.17
C THR A 110 11.86 4.20 5.27
N SER A 111 10.96 4.96 5.90
CA SER A 111 10.58 6.37 5.61
C SER A 111 10.25 6.90 4.20
N CYS A 112 10.42 6.18 3.08
CA CYS A 112 10.41 6.85 1.76
C CYS A 112 9.28 6.45 0.79
N ILE A 113 8.55 5.35 1.00
CA ILE A 113 7.54 4.89 0.01
C ILE A 113 6.10 5.31 0.36
N HIS A 114 5.85 5.83 1.57
CA HIS A 114 4.54 6.41 1.89
C HIS A 114 4.15 7.56 0.95
N ALA A 115 5.12 8.23 0.32
CA ALA A 115 4.88 9.32 -0.63
C ALA A 115 4.02 8.90 -1.85
N LEU A 116 4.07 7.63 -2.27
CA LEU A 116 3.30 7.16 -3.44
C LEU A 116 1.91 6.61 -3.09
N SER A 117 1.60 6.47 -1.80
CA SER A 117 0.24 6.16 -1.32
C SER A 117 -0.62 7.43 -1.15
N PHE A 118 -0.03 8.62 -1.33
CA PHE A 118 -0.68 9.93 -1.19
C PHE A 118 -0.92 10.67 -2.51
N LEU A 119 -0.52 10.08 -3.64
CA LEU A 119 -0.97 10.48 -4.98
C LEU A 119 -2.17 9.61 -5.37
#